data_AF-A0A7S2F958-F1
#
_entry.id   AF-A0A7S2F958-F1
#
_cell.length_a   1.000
_cell.length_b   1.000
_cell.length_c   1.000
_cell.angle_alpha   90.00
_cell.angle_beta   90.00
_cell.angle_gamma   90.00
#
_symmetry.space_group_name_H-M   'P 1'
#
loop_
_entity.id
_entity.type
_entity.pdbx_description
1 polymer ?
#
loop_
_entity_poly.entity_id
_entity_poly.type
_entity_poly.pdbx_seq_one_letter_code
_entity_poly.pdbx_strand_id
1 'polypeptide(L)'
;KNHLGAFEAALLPQCAGGGAADGTASLDVASNPLMAGLDALLRISYVDDIETFKVCLDYWHLFVCDLFSSEEVGLLAMGSGGAQASWGGAQQKSPFANLGGVAGGQPGPSGPPKSRKVAYTPVLSALRLLMISRMAKPEEVIVVEDESGHIVRESMKDNDTLVRYKIMRETLIYLSHLDRIDTETQMIDKLSMQIDGSEWSWNNVNTLCWAIGSISGSMVEEQENRFLVNVIRDLLNLCEITRGKDNKAVIASNIMYVVGQYPRFLRAHWKFLKT
;
A
#
# COMPACT_ATOMS: atom_id res chain seq x y z
N LYS A 1 7.20 10.75 -16.80
CA LYS A 1 8.44 10.11 -17.34
C LYS A 1 9.38 9.50 -16.27
N ASN A 2 9.04 9.53 -14.96
CA ASN A 2 9.93 9.01 -13.89
C ASN A 2 9.42 7.75 -13.14
N HIS A 3 8.31 7.13 -13.55
CA HIS A 3 7.78 5.94 -12.84
C HIS A 3 8.65 4.67 -12.99
N LEU A 4 9.60 4.66 -13.92
CA LEU A 4 10.58 3.57 -14.09
C LEU A 4 11.70 3.60 -13.04
N GLY A 5 12.01 4.76 -12.44
CA GLY A 5 13.06 4.86 -11.41
C GLY A 5 12.67 4.19 -10.09
N ALA A 6 11.41 4.36 -9.67
CA ALA A 6 10.85 3.66 -8.51
C ALA A 6 10.75 2.13 -8.73
N PHE A 7 10.60 1.70 -9.99
CA PHE A 7 10.57 0.28 -10.38
C PHE A 7 11.95 -0.39 -10.23
N GLU A 8 13.03 0.28 -10.61
CA GLU A 8 14.40 -0.26 -10.49
C GLU A 8 14.84 -0.38 -9.01
N ALA A 9 14.39 0.55 -8.16
CA ALA A 9 14.69 0.51 -6.72
C ALA A 9 13.91 -0.57 -5.95
N ALA A 10 12.68 -0.90 -6.36
CA ALA A 10 11.83 -1.88 -5.68
C ALA A 10 12.18 -3.35 -5.99
N LEU A 11 12.95 -3.61 -7.05
CA LEU A 11 13.28 -4.95 -7.53
C LEU A 11 14.75 -5.35 -7.39
N LEU A 12 15.64 -4.45 -6.93
CA LEU A 12 17.03 -4.80 -6.70
C LEU A 12 17.19 -5.58 -5.38
N PRO A 13 17.69 -6.83 -5.40
CA PRO A 13 18.18 -7.48 -4.20
C PRO A 13 19.41 -6.69 -3.72
N GLN A 14 19.42 -6.26 -2.46
CA GLN A 14 20.66 -5.82 -1.81
C GLN A 14 21.58 -7.03 -1.63
N CYS A 15 22.27 -7.42 -2.70
CA CYS A 15 23.37 -8.40 -2.66
C CYS A 15 24.67 -7.66 -2.98
N ALA A 16 25.22 -6.96 -1.99
CA ALA A 16 26.62 -6.57 -1.98
C ALA A 16 27.42 -7.62 -1.21
N GLY A 17 28.19 -8.45 -1.92
CA GLY A 17 29.05 -9.48 -1.30
C GLY A 17 29.70 -10.45 -2.28
N GLY A 18 30.64 -9.93 -3.09
CA GLY A 18 31.68 -10.56 -3.93
C GLY A 18 31.81 -12.09 -4.09
N GLY A 19 32.00 -12.50 -5.35
CA GLY A 19 32.64 -13.77 -5.71
C GLY A 19 32.36 -14.20 -7.15
N ALA A 20 33.30 -13.95 -8.07
CA ALA A 20 33.24 -14.34 -9.47
C ALA A 20 33.39 -15.86 -9.67
N ALA A 21 32.55 -16.46 -10.53
CA ALA A 21 32.93 -17.51 -11.49
C ALA A 21 31.73 -17.95 -12.35
N ASP A 22 31.88 -17.69 -13.66
CA ASP A 22 31.53 -18.50 -14.84
C ASP A 22 30.37 -19.54 -14.82
N GLY A 23 29.58 -19.52 -15.90
CA GLY A 23 28.57 -20.54 -16.18
C GLY A 23 27.31 -19.99 -16.83
N THR A 24 27.23 -20.12 -18.15
CA THR A 24 26.02 -19.88 -18.97
C THR A 24 24.83 -20.70 -18.45
N ALA A 25 24.00 -20.12 -17.60
CA ALA A 25 22.70 -20.66 -17.21
C ALA A 25 21.63 -20.03 -18.10
N SER A 26 21.24 -20.79 -19.12
CA SER A 26 20.07 -20.58 -19.94
C SER A 26 18.80 -20.50 -19.08
N LEU A 27 18.23 -19.29 -18.97
CA LEU A 27 16.80 -18.96 -18.76
C LEU A 27 15.93 -20.08 -18.14
N ASP A 28 15.97 -20.21 -16.81
CA ASP A 28 14.97 -20.96 -16.06
C ASP A 28 13.64 -20.18 -15.99
N VAL A 29 12.86 -20.27 -17.07
CA VAL A 29 11.45 -19.85 -17.17
C VAL A 29 10.53 -20.69 -16.25
N ALA A 30 11.08 -21.65 -15.49
CA ALA A 30 10.36 -22.49 -14.53
C ALA A 30 10.13 -21.83 -13.14
N SER A 31 10.39 -20.53 -13.02
CA SER A 31 10.23 -19.79 -11.76
C SER A 31 8.76 -19.45 -11.50
N ASN A 32 8.01 -20.36 -10.86
CA ASN A 32 6.63 -20.23 -10.36
C ASN A 32 5.66 -19.40 -11.25
N PRO A 33 4.86 -20.03 -12.14
CA PRO A 33 4.01 -19.33 -13.10
C PRO A 33 2.96 -18.41 -12.45
N LEU A 34 2.53 -18.70 -11.21
CA LEU A 34 1.63 -17.83 -10.46
C LEU A 34 2.32 -16.50 -10.12
N MET A 35 3.55 -16.55 -9.64
CA MET A 35 4.31 -15.33 -9.30
C MET A 35 4.63 -14.52 -10.55
N ALA A 36 4.94 -15.18 -11.67
CA ALA A 36 5.11 -14.51 -12.96
C ALA A 36 3.82 -13.82 -13.43
N GLY A 37 2.66 -14.45 -13.23
CA GLY A 37 1.36 -13.85 -13.54
C GLY A 37 1.04 -12.63 -12.67
N LEU A 38 1.31 -12.72 -11.36
CA LEU A 38 1.12 -11.61 -10.43
C LEU A 38 2.08 -10.43 -10.71
N ASP A 39 3.33 -10.73 -11.06
CA ASP A 39 4.31 -9.72 -11.48
C ASP A 39 3.89 -9.04 -12.79
N ALA A 40 3.39 -9.80 -13.77
CA ALA A 40 2.82 -9.23 -14.99
C ALA A 40 1.63 -8.31 -14.70
N LEU A 41 0.73 -8.71 -13.79
CA LEU A 41 -0.39 -7.89 -13.37
C LEU A 41 0.08 -6.60 -12.67
N LEU A 42 1.11 -6.67 -11.83
CA LEU A 42 1.71 -5.49 -11.21
C LEU A 42 2.22 -4.52 -12.28
N ARG A 43 2.94 -5.02 -13.29
CA ARG A 43 3.44 -4.20 -14.41
C ARG A 43 2.29 -3.56 -15.20
N ILE A 44 1.22 -4.29 -15.46
CA ILE A 44 0.01 -3.75 -16.13
C ILE A 44 -0.61 -2.64 -15.26
N SER A 45 -0.59 -2.81 -13.94
CA SER A 45 -1.14 -1.81 -13.00
C SER A 45 -0.36 -0.48 -12.98
N TYR A 46 0.88 -0.46 -13.49
CA TYR A 46 1.67 0.78 -13.65
C TYR A 46 1.42 1.50 -14.98
N VAL A 47 0.67 0.89 -15.91
CA VAL A 47 0.28 1.55 -17.16
C VAL A 47 -0.57 2.78 -16.83
N ASP A 48 -0.27 3.90 -17.48
CA ASP A 48 -0.95 5.18 -17.27
C ASP A 48 -2.29 5.22 -18.02
N ASP A 49 -3.17 4.27 -17.68
CA ASP A 49 -4.53 4.15 -18.20
C ASP A 49 -5.50 3.84 -17.05
N ILE A 50 -6.45 4.75 -16.83
CA ILE A 50 -7.35 4.72 -15.68
C ILE A 50 -8.25 3.47 -15.70
N GLU A 51 -8.75 3.08 -16.87
CA GLU A 51 -9.64 1.93 -16.99
C GLU A 51 -8.91 0.62 -16.75
N THR A 52 -7.69 0.47 -17.28
CA THR A 52 -6.80 -0.65 -16.97
C THR A 52 -6.49 -0.74 -15.49
N PHE A 53 -6.18 0.40 -14.87
CA PHE A 53 -5.90 0.45 -13.43
C PHE A 53 -7.12 0.07 -12.58
N LYS A 54 -8.33 0.51 -12.94
CA LYS A 54 -9.58 0.13 -12.24
C LYS A 54 -9.76 -1.39 -12.21
N VAL A 55 -9.59 -2.05 -13.36
CA VAL A 55 -9.71 -3.52 -13.46
C VAL A 55 -8.64 -4.22 -12.60
N CYS A 56 -7.40 -3.75 -12.64
CA CYS A 56 -6.32 -4.30 -11.82
C CYS A 56 -6.59 -4.08 -10.32
N LEU A 57 -7.07 -2.89 -9.95
CA LEU A 57 -7.39 -2.53 -8.58
C LEU A 57 -8.47 -3.43 -7.98
N ASP A 58 -9.53 -3.71 -8.74
CA ASP A 58 -10.60 -4.63 -8.31
C ASP A 58 -10.04 -6.03 -8.02
N TYR A 59 -9.15 -6.53 -8.89
CA TYR A 59 -8.46 -7.80 -8.64
C TYR A 59 -7.59 -7.74 -7.38
N TRP A 60 -6.75 -6.70 -7.25
CA TRP A 60 -5.84 -6.55 -6.12
C TRP A 60 -6.58 -6.45 -4.80
N HIS A 61 -7.68 -5.71 -4.78
CA HIS A 61 -8.56 -5.60 -3.63
C HIS A 61 -9.10 -6.97 -3.22
N LEU A 62 -9.69 -7.72 -4.15
CA LEU A 62 -10.20 -9.08 -3.88
C LEU A 62 -9.10 -10.03 -3.41
N PHE A 63 -7.93 -9.99 -4.05
CA PHE A 63 -6.78 -10.83 -3.70
C PHE A 63 -6.28 -10.56 -2.28
N VAL A 64 -6.10 -9.29 -1.92
CA VAL A 64 -5.62 -8.88 -0.59
C VAL A 64 -6.66 -9.21 0.48
N CYS A 65 -7.96 -9.00 0.20
CA CYS A 65 -9.05 -9.38 1.11
C CYS A 65 -9.08 -10.90 1.38
N ASP A 66 -9.01 -11.74 0.34
CA ASP A 66 -8.94 -13.20 0.49
C ASP A 66 -7.74 -13.62 1.34
N LEU A 67 -6.59 -13.03 1.07
CA LEU A 67 -5.37 -13.33 1.80
C LEU A 67 -5.50 -12.94 3.27
N PHE A 68 -5.99 -11.74 3.56
CA PHE A 68 -6.20 -11.26 4.92
C PHE A 68 -7.17 -12.15 5.71
N SER A 69 -8.33 -12.48 5.13
CA SER A 69 -9.30 -13.39 5.76
C SER A 69 -8.71 -14.77 6.02
N SER A 70 -7.87 -15.29 5.12
CA SER A 70 -7.23 -16.60 5.31
C SER A 70 -6.24 -16.63 6.49
N GLU A 71 -5.52 -15.53 6.72
CA GLU A 71 -4.59 -15.39 7.85
C GLU A 71 -5.35 -15.24 9.18
N GLU A 72 -6.46 -14.48 9.20
CA GLU A 72 -7.30 -14.33 10.40
C GLU A 72 -7.95 -15.65 10.83
N VAL A 73 -8.52 -16.39 9.87
CA VAL A 73 -9.07 -17.73 10.12
C VAL A 73 -7.97 -18.70 10.57
N GLY A 74 -6.77 -18.64 9.98
CA GLY A 74 -5.64 -19.44 10.40
C GLY A 74 -5.23 -19.18 11.86
N LEU A 75 -5.22 -17.93 12.29
CA LEU A 75 -4.90 -17.53 13.66
C LEU A 75 -5.98 -18.00 14.66
N LEU A 76 -7.26 -17.89 14.30
CA LEU A 76 -8.38 -18.39 15.11
C LEU A 76 -8.41 -19.93 15.19
N ALA A 77 -8.07 -20.62 14.11
CA ALA A 77 -7.96 -22.07 14.08
C ALA A 77 -6.77 -22.56 14.95
N MET A 78 -5.69 -21.79 15.03
CA MET A 78 -4.55 -22.10 15.89
C MET A 78 -4.81 -21.76 17.36
N GLY A 79 -5.62 -20.73 17.63
CA GLY A 79 -6.10 -20.37 18.97
C GLY A 79 -7.20 -21.29 19.52
N SER A 80 -7.87 -22.06 18.67
CA SER A 80 -8.94 -23.01 19.04
C SER A 80 -8.42 -24.44 19.22
N GLY A 81 -7.27 -24.60 19.89
CA GLY A 81 -6.76 -25.86 20.42
C GLY A 81 -7.61 -26.48 21.54
N GLY A 82 -8.94 -26.44 21.42
CA GLY A 82 -9.87 -27.03 22.39
C GLY A 82 -11.29 -26.46 22.38
N ALA A 83 -12.00 -26.47 21.25
CA ALA A 83 -13.47 -26.52 21.27
C ALA A 83 -14.00 -26.88 19.87
N GLN A 84 -14.53 -28.09 19.74
CA GLN A 84 -15.38 -28.50 18.63
C GLN A 84 -16.64 -27.63 18.64
N ALA A 85 -16.69 -26.59 17.81
CA ALA A 85 -17.91 -25.84 17.52
C ALA A 85 -18.40 -26.20 16.12
N SER A 86 -19.37 -27.11 16.09
CA SER A 86 -20.23 -27.37 14.92
C SER A 86 -21.09 -26.14 14.68
N TRP A 87 -20.87 -25.42 13.58
CA TRP A 87 -21.78 -24.38 13.13
C TRP A 87 -22.01 -24.48 11.63
N GLY A 88 -23.20 -24.97 11.27
CA GLY A 88 -23.71 -24.96 9.91
C GLY A 88 -24.25 -23.58 9.54
N GLY A 89 -23.87 -23.08 8.37
CA GLY A 89 -24.42 -21.84 7.81
C GLY A 89 -23.72 -21.37 6.55
N ALA A 90 -24.46 -21.37 5.44
CA ALA A 90 -24.29 -20.58 4.21
C ALA A 90 -22.93 -20.63 3.48
N GLN A 91 -22.90 -21.47 2.45
CA GLN A 91 -21.92 -21.53 1.38
C GLN A 91 -21.89 -20.22 0.56
N GLN A 92 -20.99 -19.30 0.89
CA GLN A 92 -20.55 -18.25 -0.03
C GLN A 92 -19.32 -18.78 -0.78
N LYS A 93 -19.53 -19.19 -2.02
CA LYS A 93 -18.47 -19.70 -2.90
C LYS A 93 -17.45 -18.59 -3.14
N SER A 94 -16.24 -18.74 -2.60
CA SER A 94 -15.10 -17.95 -3.07
C SER A 94 -14.78 -18.35 -4.52
N PRO A 95 -14.45 -17.40 -5.41
CA PRO A 95 -14.17 -17.70 -6.82
C PRO A 95 -12.88 -18.49 -7.04
N PHE A 96 -12.06 -18.67 -5.99
CA PHE A 96 -10.77 -19.38 -6.05
C PHE A 96 -10.81 -20.80 -5.46
N ALA A 97 -11.93 -21.27 -4.90
CA ALA A 97 -11.98 -22.56 -4.18
C ALA A 97 -12.11 -23.81 -5.07
N ASN A 98 -12.18 -23.69 -6.41
CA ASN A 98 -12.58 -24.83 -7.25
C ASN A 98 -11.69 -25.09 -8.47
N LEU A 99 -10.37 -25.14 -8.28
CA LEU A 99 -9.44 -25.67 -9.27
C LEU A 99 -8.43 -26.64 -8.64
N GLY A 100 -8.90 -27.82 -8.22
CA GLY A 100 -8.02 -28.82 -7.60
C GLY A 100 -8.73 -30.06 -7.05
N GLY A 101 -9.62 -30.67 -7.84
CA GLY A 101 -10.30 -31.90 -7.47
C GLY A 101 -9.70 -33.13 -8.15
N VAL A 102 -8.69 -33.76 -7.54
CA VAL A 102 -8.41 -35.20 -7.75
C VAL A 102 -8.22 -35.84 -6.38
N ALA A 103 -9.07 -36.82 -6.10
CA ALA A 103 -9.21 -37.52 -4.84
C ALA A 103 -8.10 -38.57 -4.61
N GLY A 104 -7.77 -38.80 -3.34
CA GLY A 104 -7.22 -40.06 -2.85
C GLY A 104 -5.75 -40.05 -2.45
N GLY A 105 -5.44 -39.55 -1.24
CA GLY A 105 -4.12 -39.73 -0.61
C GLY A 105 -4.21 -39.48 0.90
N GLN A 106 -3.70 -40.42 1.70
CA GLN A 106 -3.67 -40.39 3.17
C GLN A 106 -3.20 -39.05 3.76
N PRO A 107 -3.71 -38.64 4.94
CA PRO A 107 -3.17 -37.50 5.65
C PRO A 107 -1.78 -37.88 6.21
N GLY A 108 -0.72 -37.49 5.49
CA GLY A 108 0.61 -37.38 6.08
C GLY A 108 0.63 -36.34 7.19
N PRO A 109 1.68 -36.29 8.05
CA PRO A 109 1.76 -35.32 9.13
C PRO A 109 1.83 -33.92 8.51
N SER A 110 0.69 -33.24 8.49
CA SER A 110 0.59 -31.86 8.04
C SER A 110 1.40 -31.01 9.01
N GLY A 111 2.59 -30.59 8.59
CA GLY A 111 3.28 -29.47 9.24
C GLY A 111 2.33 -28.27 9.36
N PRO A 112 2.59 -27.35 10.30
CA PRO A 112 1.69 -26.21 10.52
C PRO A 112 1.37 -25.53 9.20
N PRO A 113 0.12 -25.10 8.97
CA PRO A 113 -0.27 -24.46 7.72
C PRO A 113 0.69 -23.30 7.46
N LYS A 114 1.48 -23.40 6.38
CA LYS A 114 2.38 -22.32 5.98
C LYS A 114 1.48 -21.15 5.60
N SER A 115 1.62 -20.04 6.33
CA SER A 115 0.95 -18.77 6.05
C SER A 115 1.10 -18.44 4.56
N ARG A 116 -0.04 -18.34 3.85
CA ARG A 116 -0.07 -18.06 2.40
C ARG A 116 0.62 -16.73 2.12
N LYS A 117 0.58 -15.79 3.07
CA LYS A 117 1.26 -14.49 3.01
C LYS A 117 2.75 -14.62 2.66
N VAL A 118 3.46 -15.59 3.24
CA VAL A 118 4.92 -15.72 3.07
C VAL A 118 5.31 -15.92 1.61
N ALA A 119 4.49 -16.63 0.83
CA ALA A 119 4.75 -16.85 -0.59
C ALA A 119 4.58 -15.58 -1.44
N TYR A 120 3.74 -14.66 -1.00
CA TYR A 120 3.40 -13.45 -1.75
C TYR A 120 4.11 -12.19 -1.25
N THR A 121 4.96 -12.28 -0.22
CA THR A 121 5.64 -11.13 0.39
C THR A 121 6.23 -10.14 -0.61
N PRO A 122 7.00 -10.55 -1.65
CA PRO A 122 7.57 -9.61 -2.61
C PRO A 122 6.50 -8.86 -3.42
N VAL A 123 5.46 -9.58 -3.87
CA VAL A 123 4.34 -9.00 -4.63
C VAL A 123 3.53 -8.05 -3.77
N LEU A 124 3.27 -8.39 -2.49
CA LEU A 124 2.55 -7.52 -1.56
C LEU A 124 3.33 -6.24 -1.26
N SER A 125 4.65 -6.33 -1.15
CA SER A 125 5.52 -5.16 -0.94
C SER A 125 5.50 -4.22 -2.16
N ALA A 126 5.63 -4.76 -3.37
CA ALA A 126 5.46 -3.98 -4.60
C ALA A 126 4.05 -3.40 -4.76
N LEU A 127 3.01 -4.14 -4.37
CA LEU A 127 1.63 -3.67 -4.40
C LEU A 127 1.38 -2.51 -3.42
N ARG A 128 1.99 -2.54 -2.21
CA ARG A 128 1.97 -1.38 -1.29
C ARG A 128 2.56 -0.15 -1.95
N LEU A 129 3.72 -0.29 -2.58
CA LEU A 129 4.37 0.82 -3.25
C LEU A 129 3.50 1.42 -4.36
N LEU A 130 2.82 0.55 -5.13
CA LEU A 130 1.85 0.96 -6.15
C LEU A 130 0.70 1.77 -5.53
N MET A 131 0.07 1.24 -4.48
CA MET A 131 -1.05 1.92 -3.80
C MET A 131 -0.64 3.27 -3.22
N ILE A 132 0.56 3.37 -2.64
CA ILE A 132 1.12 4.62 -2.13
C ILE A 132 1.41 5.61 -3.27
N SER A 133 2.01 5.15 -4.36
CA SER A 133 2.48 6.02 -5.45
C SER A 133 1.36 6.50 -6.39
N ARG A 134 0.22 5.81 -6.40
CA ARG A 134 -0.91 6.10 -7.32
C ARG A 134 -2.19 6.45 -6.58
N MET A 135 -2.12 6.72 -5.28
CA MET A 135 -3.30 6.97 -4.45
C MET A 135 -4.22 8.00 -5.10
N ALA A 136 -5.49 7.66 -5.20
CA ALA A 136 -6.48 8.57 -5.75
C ALA A 136 -6.78 9.71 -4.77
N LYS A 137 -7.17 10.87 -5.30
CA LYS A 137 -7.46 12.06 -4.49
C LYS A 137 -8.66 11.82 -3.55
N PRO A 138 -8.52 12.08 -2.23
CA PRO A 138 -9.60 11.98 -1.26
C PRO A 138 -10.56 13.18 -1.33
N GLU A 139 -11.77 13.09 -0.77
CA GLU A 139 -12.78 14.15 -0.88
C GLU A 139 -12.47 15.41 -0.04
N GLU A 140 -11.64 15.26 0.99
CA GLU A 140 -11.22 16.33 1.89
C GLU A 140 -10.18 17.25 1.23
N VAL A 141 -9.54 16.81 0.13
CA VAL A 141 -8.53 17.57 -0.60
C VAL A 141 -9.21 18.37 -1.71
N ILE A 142 -9.35 19.67 -1.44
CA ILE A 142 -10.00 20.64 -2.33
C ILE A 142 -9.02 21.54 -3.08
N VAL A 143 -7.74 21.51 -2.72
CA VAL A 143 -6.70 22.29 -3.39
C VAL A 143 -6.02 21.37 -4.41
N VAL A 144 -6.11 21.72 -5.69
CA VAL A 144 -5.56 20.93 -6.79
C VAL A 144 -4.84 21.81 -7.79
N GLU A 145 -3.94 21.20 -8.56
CA GLU A 145 -3.37 21.80 -9.76
C GLU A 145 -4.38 21.67 -10.90
N ASP A 146 -4.70 22.78 -11.58
CA ASP A 146 -5.50 22.74 -12.80
C ASP A 146 -4.66 22.38 -14.04
N GLU A 147 -5.31 22.20 -15.19
CA GLU A 147 -4.64 21.85 -16.45
C GLU A 147 -3.59 22.88 -16.91
N SER A 148 -3.64 24.10 -16.37
CA SER A 148 -2.70 25.17 -16.68
C SER A 148 -1.53 25.27 -15.69
N GLY A 149 -1.47 24.38 -14.69
CA GLY A 149 -0.43 24.34 -13.67
C GLY A 149 -0.65 25.34 -12.53
N HIS A 150 -1.84 25.93 -12.41
CA HIS A 150 -2.17 26.83 -11.31
C HIS A 150 -2.86 26.09 -10.18
N ILE A 151 -2.61 26.56 -8.95
CA ILE A 151 -3.28 26.02 -7.77
C ILE A 151 -4.68 26.64 -7.65
N VAL A 152 -5.70 25.80 -7.76
CA VAL A 152 -7.10 26.18 -7.68
C VAL A 152 -7.84 25.41 -6.58
N ARG A 153 -8.96 25.98 -6.15
CA ARG A 153 -9.89 25.31 -5.24
C ARG A 153 -10.96 24.61 -6.06
N GLU A 154 -10.92 23.29 -6.09
CA GLU A 154 -11.92 22.46 -6.76
C GLU A 154 -13.25 22.49 -5.97
N SER A 155 -14.34 22.81 -6.66
CA SER A 155 -15.68 22.91 -6.06
C SER A 155 -16.61 21.76 -6.44
N MET A 156 -16.28 21.03 -7.52
CA MET A 156 -17.06 19.88 -7.99
C MET A 156 -16.40 18.59 -7.54
N LYS A 157 -17.20 17.57 -7.21
CA LYS A 157 -16.70 16.25 -6.82
C LYS A 157 -16.69 15.31 -8.04
N ASP A 158 -15.56 14.69 -8.31
CA ASP A 158 -15.44 13.58 -9.26
C ASP A 158 -15.78 12.25 -8.55
N ASN A 159 -16.97 11.72 -8.83
CA ASN A 159 -17.47 10.50 -8.20
C ASN A 159 -16.61 9.27 -8.55
N ASP A 160 -16.10 9.18 -9.78
CA ASP A 160 -15.30 8.04 -10.23
C ASP A 160 -13.96 8.00 -9.48
N THR A 161 -13.34 9.17 -9.30
CA THR A 161 -12.13 9.30 -8.48
C THR A 161 -12.39 8.95 -7.01
N LEU A 162 -13.55 9.33 -6.46
CA LEU A 162 -13.91 8.99 -5.08
C LEU A 162 -14.15 7.49 -4.88
N VAL A 163 -14.80 6.80 -5.82
CA VAL A 163 -14.96 5.35 -5.77
C VAL A 163 -13.59 4.67 -5.81
N ARG A 164 -12.71 5.11 -6.72
CA ARG A 164 -11.32 4.61 -6.80
C ARG A 164 -10.57 4.81 -5.49
N TYR A 165 -10.66 5.99 -4.88
CA TYR A 165 -10.05 6.27 -3.58
C TYR A 165 -10.54 5.31 -2.49
N LYS A 166 -11.84 5.03 -2.40
CA LYS A 166 -12.38 4.10 -1.39
C LYS A 166 -11.77 2.70 -1.52
N ILE A 167 -11.69 2.16 -2.74
CA ILE A 167 -11.13 0.82 -2.99
C ILE A 167 -9.61 0.81 -2.72
N MET A 168 -8.88 1.83 -3.17
CA MET A 168 -7.44 1.95 -2.89
C MET A 168 -7.14 2.05 -1.39
N ARG A 169 -7.92 2.88 -0.67
CA ARG A 169 -7.81 3.04 0.79
C ARG A 169 -8.02 1.71 1.49
N GLU A 170 -9.11 1.01 1.19
CA GLU A 170 -9.43 -0.26 1.82
C GLU A 170 -8.35 -1.32 1.53
N THR A 171 -7.88 -1.39 0.29
CA THR A 171 -6.78 -2.28 -0.11
C THR A 171 -5.49 -1.97 0.65
N LEU A 172 -5.13 -0.70 0.79
CA LEU A 172 -3.93 -0.29 1.51
C LEU A 172 -4.05 -0.53 3.03
N ILE A 173 -5.25 -0.40 3.61
CA ILE A 173 -5.51 -0.77 5.01
C ILE A 173 -5.25 -2.26 5.23
N TYR A 174 -5.78 -3.13 4.36
CA TYR A 174 -5.51 -4.57 4.47
C TYR A 174 -4.03 -4.90 4.28
N LEU A 175 -3.35 -4.29 3.30
CA LEU A 175 -1.91 -4.45 3.11
C LEU A 175 -1.10 -4.02 4.33
N SER A 176 -1.54 -2.96 5.01
CA SER A 176 -0.92 -2.46 6.24
C SER A 176 -1.14 -3.40 7.41
N HIS A 177 -2.32 -4.02 7.54
CA HIS A 177 -2.52 -5.08 8.53
C HIS A 177 -1.65 -6.31 8.25
N LEU A 178 -1.49 -6.67 6.97
CA LEU A 178 -0.63 -7.78 6.57
C LEU A 178 0.83 -7.49 6.91
N ASP A 179 1.35 -6.28 6.67
CA ASP A 179 2.71 -5.91 7.04
C ASP A 179 2.87 -4.43 7.36
N ARG A 180 2.80 -4.09 8.64
CA ARG A 180 2.87 -2.70 9.12
C ARG A 180 4.25 -2.08 8.95
N ILE A 181 5.29 -2.90 9.11
CA ILE A 181 6.68 -2.44 9.09
C ILE A 181 7.03 -2.04 7.65
N ASP A 182 6.73 -2.91 6.68
CA ASP A 182 6.95 -2.61 5.26
C ASP A 182 6.17 -1.36 4.81
N THR A 183 4.90 -1.22 5.21
CA THR A 183 4.14 0.02 4.90
C THR A 183 4.81 1.26 5.48
N GLU A 184 5.20 1.25 6.75
CA GLU A 184 5.83 2.39 7.42
C GLU A 184 7.16 2.76 6.76
N THR A 185 8.01 1.76 6.49
CA THR A 185 9.30 1.95 5.81
C THR A 185 9.11 2.58 4.43
N GLN A 186 8.22 2.05 3.59
CA GLN A 186 8.02 2.61 2.25
C GLN A 186 7.48 4.05 2.27
N MET A 187 6.59 4.39 3.21
CA MET A 187 6.07 5.75 3.34
C MET A 187 7.17 6.73 3.79
N ILE A 188 8.00 6.33 4.76
CA ILE A 188 9.13 7.15 5.22
C ILE A 188 10.20 7.30 4.14
N ASP A 189 10.56 6.21 3.44
CA ASP A 189 11.55 6.24 2.37
C ASP A 189 11.08 7.17 1.23
N LYS A 190 9.81 7.08 0.80
CA LYS A 190 9.26 8.01 -0.19
C LYS A 190 9.23 9.45 0.30
N LEU A 191 8.96 9.70 1.59
CA LEU A 191 9.01 11.05 2.15
C LEU A 191 10.43 11.62 2.13
N SER A 192 11.44 10.78 2.42
CA SER A 192 12.84 11.17 2.34
C SER A 192 13.25 11.58 0.91
N MET A 193 12.74 10.90 -0.11
CA MET A 193 12.95 11.23 -1.54
C MET A 193 12.27 12.54 -1.96
N GLN A 194 11.26 13.00 -1.21
CA GLN A 194 10.68 14.34 -1.41
C GLN A 194 11.57 15.43 -0.79
N ILE A 195 12.22 15.14 0.35
CA ILE A 195 13.08 16.07 1.08
C ILE A 195 14.44 16.25 0.40
N ASP A 196 15.05 15.16 -0.08
CA ASP A 196 16.34 15.21 -0.78
C ASP A 196 16.22 15.77 -2.21
N GLY A 197 14.99 15.86 -2.74
CA GLY A 197 14.67 16.38 -4.06
C GLY A 197 14.78 15.38 -5.21
N SER A 198 15.15 14.12 -4.95
CA SER A 198 15.31 13.09 -5.98
C SER A 198 14.01 12.73 -6.71
N GLU A 199 12.88 12.75 -5.98
CA GLU A 199 11.54 12.50 -6.54
C GLU A 199 10.55 13.65 -6.29
N TRP A 200 11.04 14.87 -6.01
CA TRP A 200 10.16 15.99 -5.70
C TRP A 200 9.22 16.34 -6.86
N SER A 201 7.92 16.28 -6.59
CA SER A 201 6.86 16.86 -7.44
C SER A 201 5.57 17.01 -6.64
N TRP A 202 4.70 17.93 -7.05
CA TRP A 202 3.38 18.10 -6.40
C TRP A 202 2.58 16.81 -6.38
N ASN A 203 2.57 16.08 -7.50
CA ASN A 203 1.89 14.80 -7.58
C ASN A 203 2.45 13.78 -6.58
N ASN A 204 3.77 13.62 -6.49
CA ASN A 204 4.36 12.60 -5.62
C ASN A 204 4.13 12.89 -4.12
N VAL A 205 4.27 14.15 -3.70
CA VAL A 205 3.99 14.53 -2.31
C VAL A 205 2.50 14.40 -1.99
N ASN A 206 1.62 14.73 -2.94
CA ASN A 206 0.17 14.58 -2.81
C ASN A 206 -0.23 13.12 -2.63
N THR A 207 0.13 12.24 -3.58
CA THR A 207 -0.25 10.82 -3.51
C THR A 207 0.29 10.14 -2.25
N LEU A 208 1.52 10.49 -1.85
CA LEU A 208 2.11 10.01 -0.60
C LEU A 208 1.28 10.45 0.62
N CYS A 209 0.95 11.73 0.73
CA CYS A 209 0.19 12.25 1.87
C CYS A 209 -1.26 11.72 1.90
N TRP A 210 -1.87 11.52 0.73
CA TRP A 210 -3.17 10.85 0.60
C TRP A 210 -3.09 9.42 1.10
N ALA A 211 -2.02 8.69 0.72
CA ALA A 211 -1.81 7.32 1.18
C ALA A 211 -1.60 7.25 2.70
N ILE A 212 -0.78 8.15 3.26
CA ILE A 212 -0.58 8.28 4.70
C ILE A 212 -1.92 8.52 5.40
N GLY A 213 -2.69 9.54 5.00
CA GLY A 213 -3.99 9.81 5.62
C GLY A 213 -4.98 8.64 5.51
N SER A 214 -4.93 7.88 4.41
CA SER A 214 -5.87 6.78 4.14
C SER A 214 -5.77 5.60 5.13
N ILE A 215 -4.58 5.37 5.71
CA ILE A 215 -4.32 4.26 6.65
C ILE A 215 -4.60 4.59 8.12
N SER A 216 -5.21 5.76 8.38
CA SER A 216 -5.62 6.14 9.74
C SER A 216 -6.42 5.05 10.45
N GLY A 217 -5.95 4.65 11.64
CA GLY A 217 -6.57 3.61 12.46
C GLY A 217 -6.17 2.17 12.12
N SER A 218 -5.31 1.92 11.13
CA SER A 218 -4.82 0.56 10.81
C SER A 218 -3.63 0.11 11.67
N MET A 219 -3.13 0.98 12.54
CA MET A 219 -1.97 0.76 13.41
C MET A 219 -2.36 0.84 14.89
N VAL A 220 -1.52 0.25 15.74
CA VAL A 220 -1.65 0.39 17.21
C VAL A 220 -1.30 1.83 17.59
N GLU A 221 -1.96 2.39 18.61
CA GLU A 221 -1.88 3.81 18.96
C GLU A 221 -0.45 4.31 19.16
N GLU A 222 0.38 3.57 19.91
CA GLU A 222 1.75 3.97 20.18
C GLU A 222 2.62 3.97 18.91
N GLN A 223 2.35 3.06 17.98
CA GLN A 223 3.05 3.01 16.69
C GLN A 223 2.57 4.16 15.78
N GLU A 224 1.26 4.33 15.66
CA GLU A 224 0.64 5.42 14.88
C GLU A 224 1.17 6.79 15.33
N ASN A 225 1.24 7.03 16.64
CA ASN A 225 1.77 8.28 17.19
C ASN A 225 3.24 8.51 16.82
N ARG A 226 4.10 7.48 16.89
CA ARG A 226 5.52 7.61 16.51
C ARG A 226 5.67 7.89 15.02
N PHE A 227 4.94 7.15 14.19
CA PHE A 227 4.93 7.33 12.74
C PHE A 227 4.51 8.76 12.36
N LEU A 228 3.42 9.26 12.94
CA LEU A 228 2.93 10.60 12.65
C LEU A 228 3.86 11.72 13.11
N VAL A 229 4.52 11.58 14.26
CA VAL A 229 5.52 12.56 14.70
C VAL A 229 6.65 12.69 13.68
N ASN A 230 7.08 11.59 13.08
CA ASN A 230 8.11 11.61 12.03
C ASN A 230 7.57 12.26 10.76
N VAL A 231 6.43 11.80 10.26
CA VAL A 231 5.81 12.35 9.04
C VAL A 231 5.56 13.86 9.14
N ILE A 232 4.96 14.33 10.23
CA ILE A 232 4.63 15.75 10.41
C ILE A 232 5.92 16.58 10.49
N ARG A 233 6.94 16.10 11.19
CA ARG A 233 8.24 16.78 11.26
C ARG A 233 8.89 16.92 9.89
N ASP A 234 8.88 15.84 9.12
CA ASP A 234 9.49 15.77 7.80
C ASP A 234 8.72 16.64 6.78
N LEU A 235 7.39 16.67 6.84
CA LEU A 235 6.58 17.57 6.01
C LEU A 235 6.76 19.05 6.40
N LEU A 236 6.90 19.36 7.69
CA LEU A 236 7.21 20.73 8.14
C LEU A 236 8.59 21.17 7.65
N ASN A 237 9.61 20.31 7.79
CA ASN A 237 10.95 20.55 7.24
C ASN A 237 10.89 20.77 5.72
N LEU A 238 10.17 19.92 4.99
CA LEU A 238 9.93 20.07 3.55
C LEU A 238 9.30 21.43 3.22
N CYS A 239 8.32 21.88 4.00
CA CYS A 239 7.68 23.19 3.84
C CYS A 239 8.64 24.36 4.09
N GLU A 240 9.56 24.22 5.04
CA GLU A 240 10.57 25.22 5.36
C GLU A 240 11.62 25.38 4.26
N ILE A 241 12.17 24.25 3.77
CA ILE A 241 13.23 24.26 2.75
C ILE A 241 12.71 24.59 1.35
N THR A 242 11.43 24.30 1.07
CA THR A 242 10.85 24.51 -0.25
C THR A 242 10.53 25.99 -0.50
N ARG A 243 10.95 26.51 -1.65
CA ARG A 243 10.71 27.89 -2.07
C ARG A 243 9.46 28.00 -2.94
N GLY A 244 8.82 29.17 -2.95
CA GLY A 244 7.65 29.46 -3.78
C GLY A 244 6.33 29.33 -3.01
N LYS A 245 5.42 30.28 -3.23
CA LYS A 245 4.12 30.33 -2.54
C LYS A 245 3.27 29.10 -2.86
N ASP A 246 3.27 28.68 -4.11
CA ASP A 246 2.45 27.57 -4.59
C ASP A 246 2.94 26.24 -4.02
N ASN A 247 4.25 25.99 -4.06
CA ASN A 247 4.85 24.82 -3.42
C ASN A 247 4.50 24.73 -1.93
N LYS A 248 4.58 25.86 -1.20
CA LYS A 248 4.20 25.92 0.21
C LYS A 248 2.71 25.66 0.43
N ALA A 249 1.85 26.14 -0.46
CA ALA A 249 0.42 25.87 -0.40
C ALA A 249 0.10 24.38 -0.57
N VAL A 250 0.77 23.70 -1.51
CA VAL A 250 0.64 22.25 -1.71
C VAL A 250 1.05 21.48 -0.45
N ILE A 251 2.25 21.75 0.08
CA ILE A 251 2.76 21.05 1.28
C ILE A 251 1.86 21.33 2.50
N ALA A 252 1.43 22.58 2.70
CA ALA A 252 0.52 22.93 3.78
C ALA A 252 -0.83 22.19 3.67
N SER A 253 -1.38 22.07 2.45
CA SER A 253 -2.62 21.33 2.22
C SER A 253 -2.49 19.85 2.59
N ASN A 254 -1.34 19.24 2.27
CA ASN A 254 -1.03 17.86 2.64
C ASN A 254 -0.87 17.68 4.16
N ILE A 255 -0.18 18.60 4.84
CA ILE A 255 -0.06 18.58 6.31
C ILE A 255 -1.46 18.67 6.95
N MET A 256 -2.29 19.61 6.51
CA MET A 256 -3.66 19.76 7.01
C MET A 256 -4.50 18.51 6.78
N TYR A 257 -4.40 17.90 5.60
CA TYR A 257 -5.09 16.66 5.29
C TYR A 257 -4.64 15.52 6.20
N VAL A 258 -3.33 15.23 6.28
CA VAL A 258 -2.78 14.17 7.13
C VAL A 258 -3.24 14.39 8.57
N VAL A 259 -2.98 15.56 9.16
CA VAL A 259 -3.37 15.86 10.54
C VAL A 259 -4.89 15.71 10.75
N GLY A 260 -5.71 16.11 9.78
CA GLY A 260 -7.17 15.97 9.82
C GLY A 260 -7.66 14.52 9.85
N GLN A 261 -6.91 13.57 9.28
CA GLN A 261 -7.26 12.15 9.27
C GLN A 261 -6.97 11.43 10.59
N TYR A 262 -6.16 12.02 11.49
CA TYR A 262 -5.72 11.37 12.75
C TYR A 262 -6.25 12.08 14.02
N PRO A 263 -7.56 12.02 14.30
CA PRO A 263 -8.14 12.68 15.47
C PRO A 263 -7.68 12.09 16.81
N ARG A 264 -7.23 10.82 16.85
CA ARG A 264 -6.68 10.19 18.07
C ARG A 264 -5.37 10.85 18.49
N PHE A 265 -4.45 10.99 17.54
CA PHE A 265 -3.17 11.69 17.71
C PHE A 265 -3.39 13.12 18.24
N LEU A 266 -4.30 13.88 17.62
CA LEU A 266 -4.60 15.25 18.02
C LEU A 266 -5.12 15.37 19.47
N ARG A 267 -5.94 14.42 19.93
CA ARG A 267 -6.42 14.40 21.33
C ARG A 267 -5.28 14.16 22.32
N ALA A 268 -4.34 13.26 22.00
CA ALA A 268 -3.18 12.97 22.84
C ALA A 268 -2.14 14.11 22.84
N HIS A 269 -2.06 14.87 21.75
CA HIS A 269 -1.04 15.89 21.52
C HIS A 269 -1.62 17.30 21.36
N TRP A 270 -2.50 17.72 22.28
CA TRP A 270 -3.24 19.01 22.22
C TRP A 270 -2.37 20.26 21.99
N LYS A 271 -1.07 20.22 22.30
CA LYS A 271 -0.13 21.30 22.02
C LYS A 271 0.05 21.56 20.52
N PHE A 272 -0.15 20.56 19.66
CA PHE A 272 -0.11 20.72 18.20
C PHE A 272 -1.30 21.52 17.65
N LEU A 273 -2.44 21.59 18.37
CA LEU A 273 -3.63 22.33 17.95
C LEU A 273 -3.57 23.82 18.28
N LYS A 274 -2.55 24.29 19.00
CA LYS A 274 -2.54 25.62 19.63
C LYS A 274 -1.73 26.68 18.89
N THR A 275 -1.35 26.44 17.64
CA THR A 275 -0.59 27.37 16.79
C THR A 275 -1.41 27.72 15.57
#